data_AF-A0A7C5P8F4-F1
#
_entry.id   AF-A0A7C5P8F4-F1
#
_cell.length_a   1.000
_cell.length_b   1.000
_cell.length_c   1.000
_cell.angle_alpha   90.00
_cell.angle_beta   90.00
_cell.angle_gamma   90.00
#
_symmetry.space_group_name_H-M   'P 1'
#
loop_
_entity.id
_entity.type
_entity.pdbx_description
1 polymer ?
#
loop_
_entity_poly.entity_id
_entity_poly.type
_entity_poly.pdbx_seq_one_letter_code
_entity_poly.pdbx_strand_id
1 'polypeptide(L)' 'MEEKKILIGENKIITREELFKNNEKFHKEQAFLSFEEKIKILIKLQKIAKSIKGDDRMIWNI' A
#
# COMPACT_ATOMS: atom_id res chain seq x y z
N MET A 1 8.73 -23.25 16.04
CA MET A 1 9.02 -22.77 14.67
C MET A 1 9.60 -21.38 14.82
N GLU A 2 10.75 -21.08 14.22
CA GLU A 2 11.35 -19.73 14.31
C GLU A 2 10.47 -18.70 13.58
N GLU A 3 10.07 -17.64 14.30
CA GLU A 3 9.36 -16.52 13.71
C GLU A 3 10.27 -15.73 12.77
N LYS A 4 9.94 -15.73 11.48
CA LYS A 4 10.65 -14.93 10.47
C LYS A 4 10.39 -13.44 10.72
N LYS A 5 11.46 -12.72 11.07
CA LYS A 5 11.49 -11.26 11.25
C LYS A 5 11.88 -10.59 9.93
N ILE A 6 11.16 -9.53 9.58
CA ILE A 6 11.34 -8.70 8.37
C ILE A 6 11.76 -7.30 8.85
N LEU A 7 12.90 -6.81 8.38
CA LEU A 7 13.32 -5.43 8.60
C LEU A 7 12.69 -4.53 7.52
N ILE A 8 11.97 -3.49 7.94
CA ILE A 8 11.37 -2.48 7.09
C ILE A 8 11.98 -1.12 7.44
N GLY A 9 12.62 -0.49 6.45
CA GLY A 9 13.31 0.79 6.65
C GLY A 9 14.52 0.64 7.58
N GLU A 10 14.88 1.73 8.27
CA GLU A 10 16.12 1.77 9.05
C GLU A 10 16.02 1.04 10.40
N ASN A 11 14.85 1.00 11.05
CA ASN A 11 14.73 0.47 12.43
C ASN A 11 13.40 -0.24 12.77
N LYS A 12 12.58 -0.61 11.78
CA LYS A 12 11.32 -1.31 12.06
C LYS A 12 11.46 -2.79 11.80
N ILE A 13 11.39 -3.61 12.83
CA ILE A 13 11.29 -5.08 12.68
C ILE A 13 9.82 -5.46 12.83
N ILE A 14 9.30 -6.21 11.87
CA ILE A 14 7.96 -6.81 11.95
C ILE A 14 8.06 -8.32 11.74
N THR A 15 7.13 -9.08 12.29
CA THR A 15 6.99 -10.50 11.98
C THR A 15 6.15 -10.70 10.72
N ARG A 16 6.26 -11.88 10.11
CA ARG A 16 5.39 -12.28 9.00
C ARG A 16 3.90 -12.22 9.40
N GLU A 17 3.55 -12.65 10.61
CA GLU A 17 2.16 -12.61 11.10
C GLU A 17 1.64 -11.18 11.26
N GLU A 18 2.47 -10.28 11.80
CA GLU A 18 2.14 -8.86 11.92
C GLU A 18 1.93 -8.22 10.55
N LEU A 19 2.73 -8.59 9.55
CA LEU A 19 2.53 -8.12 8.18
C LEU A 19 1.14 -8.49 7.65
N PHE A 20 0.71 -9.74 7.81
CA PHE A 20 -0.61 -10.18 7.34
C PHE A 20 -1.77 -9.57 8.13
N LYS A 21 -1.67 -9.50 9.46
CA LYS A 21 -2.69 -8.84 10.30
C LYS A 21 -2.83 -7.36 9.94
N ASN A 22 -1.72 -6.67 9.74
CA ASN A 22 -1.74 -5.27 9.32
C ASN A 22 -2.33 -5.10 7.91
N ASN A 23 -2.09 -6.05 6.99
CA ASN A 23 -2.68 -6.02 5.66
C ASN A 23 -4.21 -6.18 5.72
N GLU A 24 -4.72 -7.12 6.52
CA GLU A 24 -6.17 -7.29 6.72
C GLU A 24 -6.82 -6.04 7.32
N LYS A 25 -6.17 -5.45 8.34
CA LYS A 25 -6.62 -4.19 8.96
C LYS A 25 -6.64 -3.05 7.95
N PHE A 26 -5.59 -2.91 7.15
CA PHE A 26 -5.50 -1.90 6.10
C PHE A 26 -6.63 -2.03 5.07
N HIS A 27 -6.96 -3.25 4.64
CA HIS A 27 -8.08 -3.48 3.73
C HIS A 27 -9.43 -3.10 4.34
N LYS A 28 -9.66 -3.40 5.63
CA LYS A 28 -10.88 -2.98 6.34
C LYS A 28 -10.98 -1.46 6.43
N GLU A 29 -9.91 -0.79 6.83
CA GLU A 29 -9.86 0.68 6.91
C GLU A 29 -10.10 1.35 5.55
N GLN A 30 -9.50 0.81 4.49
CA GLN A 30 -9.72 1.27 3.10
C GLN A 30 -11.19 1.12 2.66
N ALA A 31 -11.88 0.07 3.10
CA ALA A 31 -13.28 -0.15 2.75
C ALA A 31 -14.18 0.99 3.29
N PHE A 32 -13.89 1.49 4.49
CA PHE A 32 -14.61 2.59 5.14
C PHE A 32 -14.35 3.97 4.54
N LEU A 33 -13.35 4.12 3.67
CA LEU A 33 -13.08 5.40 3.02
C LEU A 33 -14.25 5.83 2.13
N SER A 34 -14.50 7.13 2.13
CA SER A 34 -15.46 7.75 1.21
C SER A 34 -15.01 7.55 -0.24
N PHE A 35 -15.95 7.68 -1.17
CA PHE A 35 -15.65 7.61 -2.60
C PHE A 35 -14.58 8.65 -3.00
N GLU A 36 -14.71 9.89 -2.51
CA GLU A 36 -13.75 10.96 -2.79
C GLU A 36 -12.32 10.61 -2.31
N GLU A 37 -12.19 10.05 -1.10
CA GLU A 37 -10.88 9.65 -0.56
C GLU A 37 -10.25 8.52 -1.37
N LYS A 38 -11.06 7.56 -1.83
CA LYS A 38 -10.59 6.47 -2.71
C LYS A 38 -10.05 7.03 -4.03
N ILE A 39 -10.73 8.01 -4.63
CA ILE A 39 -10.24 8.70 -5.85
C ILE A 39 -8.92 9.44 -5.59
N LYS A 40 -8.80 10.16 -4.46
CA LYS A 40 -7.55 10.84 -4.07
C LYS A 40 -6.38 9.86 -3.95
N ILE A 41 -6.62 8.67 -3.39
CA ILE A 41 -5.60 7.61 -3.29
C ILE A 41 -5.19 7.11 -4.67
N LEU A 42 -6.15 6.81 -5.56
CA LEU A 42 -5.87 6.36 -6.91
C LEU A 42 -5.02 7.37 -7.71
N ILE A 43 -5.34 8.67 -7.60
CA ILE A 43 -4.55 9.74 -8.23
C ILE A 43 -3.13 9.78 -7.67
N LYS A 44 -2.94 9.64 -6.34
CA LYS A 44 -1.60 9.59 -5.72
C LYS A 44 -0.81 8.38 -6.22
N LEU A 45 -1.44 7.21 -6.30
CA LEU A 45 -0.79 5.99 -6.82
C LEU A 45 -0.35 6.18 -8.27
N GLN A 46 -1.18 6.84 -9.09
CA GLN A 46 -0.82 7.13 -10.48
C GLN A 46 0.37 8.08 -10.61
N LYS A 47 0.47 9.10 -9.74
CA LYS A 47 1.66 9.98 -9.67
C LYS A 47 2.92 9.21 -9.31
N ILE A 48 2.84 8.32 -8.31
CA ILE A 48 3.97 7.47 -7.91
C ILE A 48 4.39 6.57 -9.07
N ALA A 49 3.43 5.88 -9.69
CA ALA A 49 3.68 5.03 -10.84
C ALA A 49 4.38 5.78 -11.99
N LYS A 50 3.92 7.00 -12.30
CA LYS A 50 4.53 7.88 -13.30
C LYS A 50 6.00 8.17 -12.96
N SER A 51 6.29 8.48 -11.69
CA SER A 51 7.67 8.75 -11.24
C SER A 51 8.62 7.56 -11.32
N ILE A 52 8.11 6.32 -11.28
CA ILE A 52 8.94 5.10 -11.31
C ILE A 52 9.28 4.66 -12.74
N LYS A 53 8.35 4.80 -13.71
CA LYS A 53 8.52 4.19 -15.05
C LYS A 53 8.45 5.13 -16.27
N GLY A 54 8.37 6.45 -16.09
CA GLY A 54 8.33 7.40 -17.20
C GLY A 54 6.99 7.39 -17.96
N ASP A 55 6.76 8.46 -18.71
CA ASP A 55 5.46 9.15 -18.90
C ASP A 55 4.29 8.40 -19.56
N ASP A 56 4.41 7.13 -19.95
CA ASP A 56 3.53 6.59 -21.00
C ASP A 56 2.59 5.45 -20.58
N ARG A 57 2.31 5.27 -19.29
CA ARG A 57 1.35 4.25 -18.83
C ARG A 57 0.34 4.79 -17.85
N MET A 58 -0.87 5.01 -18.35
CA MET A 58 -2.08 5.11 -17.53
C MET A 58 -2.33 3.73 -16.92
N ILE A 59 -2.15 3.58 -15.60
CA ILE A 59 -2.29 2.26 -14.95
C ILE A 59 -3.77 1.90 -14.73
N TRP A 60 -4.64 2.89 -14.61
CA TRP A 60 -6.08 2.72 -14.42
C TRP A 60 -6.84 3.84 -15.13
N ASN A 61 -7.93 3.48 -15.80
CA ASN A 61 -8.94 4.42 -16.28
C ASN A 61 -10.00 4.53 -15.17
N ILE A 62 -10.22 5.75 -14.66
CA ILE A 62 -11.19 6.04 -13.59
C ILE A 62 -12.52 6.43 -14.22
#